data_AF-A0A5C8KJ33-F1
#
_entry.id   AF-A0A5C8KJ33-F1
#
_cell.length_a   1.000
_cell.length_b   1.000
_cell.length_c   1.000
_cell.angle_alpha   90.00
_cell.angle_beta   90.00
_cell.angle_gamma   90.00
#
_symmetry.space_group_name_H-M   'P 1'
#
loop_
_entity.id
_entity.type
_entity.pdbx_description
1 polymer ?
#
loop_
_entity_poly.entity_id
_entity_poly.type
_entity_poly.pdbx_seq_one_letter_code
_entity_poly.pdbx_strand_id
1 'polypeptide(L)'
;MRILVATAIAAAGIVAATVATAIASQESPRTLEQCAALLPAGKVYSFEIIGSIDATGSAPALSGEMSVSDGTEVDRSEETAAFGQCVVGILR
;
A
#
# COMPACT_ATOMS: atom_id res chain seq x y z
N MET A 1 -24.61 5.65 -56.43
CA MET A 1 -24.25 7.07 -56.69
C MET A 1 -23.96 7.72 -55.34
N ARG A 2 -22.79 8.23 -54.99
CA ARG A 2 -21.58 8.61 -55.72
C ARG A 2 -20.40 8.43 -54.75
N ILE A 3 -19.38 7.80 -55.29
CA ILE A 3 -18.02 7.70 -54.75
C ILE A 3 -17.38 9.10 -54.87
N LEU A 4 -16.36 9.37 -54.05
CA LEU A 4 -15.34 10.44 -54.16
C LEU A 4 -15.70 11.82 -53.58
N VAL A 5 -15.12 12.14 -52.41
CA VAL A 5 -14.06 13.16 -52.22
C VAL A 5 -13.29 12.74 -50.95
N ALA A 6 -12.21 11.94 -51.02
CA ALA A 6 -10.83 12.36 -51.30
C ALA A 6 -10.24 13.36 -50.27
N THR A 7 -9.50 12.81 -49.31
CA THR A 7 -8.21 13.28 -48.79
C THR A 7 -8.07 14.71 -48.25
N ALA A 8 -7.95 14.81 -46.92
CA ALA A 8 -7.00 15.71 -46.28
C ALA A 8 -6.27 14.95 -45.16
N ILE A 9 -5.09 14.42 -45.50
CA ILE A 9 -4.09 13.91 -44.57
C ILE A 9 -3.36 15.13 -44.01
N ALA A 10 -3.41 15.36 -42.69
CA ALA A 10 -2.35 16.08 -41.98
C ALA A 10 -2.50 15.91 -40.47
N ALA A 11 -1.67 15.01 -39.93
CA ALA A 11 -0.92 15.19 -38.69
C ALA A 11 -1.63 15.81 -37.47
N ALA A 12 -1.98 14.96 -36.51
CA ALA A 12 -1.74 15.26 -35.10
C ALA A 12 -1.57 13.94 -34.36
N GLY A 13 -0.46 13.84 -33.63
CA GLY A 13 0.14 12.60 -33.19
C GLY A 13 -0.73 11.75 -32.27
N ILE A 14 -0.47 10.46 -32.35
CA ILE A 14 -0.85 9.45 -31.38
C ILE A 14 -0.29 9.90 -30.02
N VAL A 15 -1.12 10.49 -29.17
CA VAL A 15 -0.78 10.63 -27.75
C VAL A 15 -1.07 9.28 -27.10
N ALA A 16 -0.18 8.33 -27.34
CA ALA A 16 -0.08 7.16 -26.48
C ALA A 16 0.42 7.68 -25.12
N ALA A 17 -0.52 8.02 -24.24
CA ALA A 17 -0.24 8.23 -22.84
C ALA A 17 0.14 6.86 -22.25
N THR A 18 1.40 6.49 -22.43
CA THR A 18 2.06 5.47 -21.63
C THR A 18 2.08 6.00 -20.20
N VAL A 19 1.01 5.71 -19.45
CA VAL A 19 1.10 5.68 -17.99
C VAL A 19 2.08 4.57 -17.66
N ALA A 20 3.36 4.95 -17.63
CA ALA A 20 4.39 4.18 -16.99
C ALA A 20 3.95 4.06 -15.53
N THR A 21 3.32 2.93 -15.19
CA THR A 21 3.19 2.49 -13.83
C THR A 21 4.61 2.20 -13.35
N ALA A 22 5.28 3.25 -12.88
CA ALA A 22 6.40 3.14 -11.98
C ALA A 22 5.82 2.51 -10.71
N ILE A 23 5.67 1.18 -10.73
CA ILE A 23 5.82 0.38 -9.53
C ILE A 23 7.27 0.58 -9.12
N ALA A 24 7.56 1.72 -8.50
CA ALA A 24 8.75 1.86 -7.69
C ALA A 24 8.68 0.67 -6.74
N SER A 25 9.66 -0.23 -6.85
CA SER A 25 9.97 -1.16 -5.79
C SER A 25 10.30 -0.30 -4.58
N GLN A 26 9.28 0.12 -3.84
CA GLN A 26 9.46 0.87 -2.61
C GLN A 26 10.18 -0.11 -1.71
N GLU A 27 11.43 0.23 -1.41
CA GLU A 27 12.26 -0.47 -0.44
C GLU A 27 11.37 -0.79 0.77
N SER A 28 11.31 -2.07 1.15
CA SER A 28 10.42 -2.50 2.23
C SER A 28 10.62 -1.55 3.41
N PRO A 29 9.57 -0.84 3.83
CA PRO A 29 9.68 0.20 4.85
C PRO A 29 10.43 -0.34 6.05
N ARG A 30 11.56 0.30 6.37
CA ARG A 30 12.52 -0.16 7.37
C ARG A 30 12.20 0.37 8.76
N THR A 31 11.31 1.36 8.86
CA THR A 31 10.98 2.04 10.13
C THR A 31 9.48 2.22 10.32
N LEU A 32 9.07 2.39 11.58
CA LEU A 32 7.67 2.62 11.95
C LEU A 32 7.14 3.94 11.38
N GLU A 33 7.97 4.98 11.29
CA GLU A 33 7.60 6.27 10.70
C GLU A 33 7.26 6.15 9.22
N GLN A 34 7.97 5.29 8.48
CA GLN A 34 7.66 5.01 7.09
C GLN A 34 6.32 4.27 6.95
N CYS A 35 6.02 3.35 7.87
CA CYS A 35 4.69 2.74 7.93
C CYS A 35 3.60 3.75 8.27
N ALA A 36 3.85 4.65 9.22
CA ALA A 36 2.87 5.64 9.65
C ALA A 36 2.43 6.58 8.51
N ALA A 37 3.27 6.79 7.49
CA ALA A 37 2.91 7.55 6.29
C ALA A 37 1.78 6.89 5.45
N LEU A 38 1.47 5.61 5.69
CA LEU A 38 0.36 4.89 5.05
C LEU A 38 -0.98 5.12 5.77
N LEU A 39 -0.96 5.73 6.96
CA LEU A 39 -2.18 6.07 7.68
C LEU A 39 -2.78 7.38 7.14
N PRO A 40 -4.12 7.50 7.08
CA PRO A 40 -4.77 8.73 6.68
C PRO A 40 -4.36 9.92 7.55
N ALA A 41 -4.02 11.04 6.90
CA ALA A 41 -3.61 12.26 7.58
C ALA A 41 -4.75 12.89 8.41
N GLY A 42 -4.38 13.71 9.40
CA GLY A 42 -5.32 14.50 10.20
C GLY A 42 -5.95 13.76 11.38
N LYS A 43 -5.44 12.57 11.72
CA LYS A 43 -5.87 11.78 12.87
C LYS A 43 -4.68 11.35 13.72
N VAL A 44 -4.98 10.97 14.96
CA VAL A 44 -4.03 10.29 15.85
C VAL A 44 -4.46 8.83 15.90
N TYR A 45 -3.51 7.94 15.69
CA TYR A 45 -3.73 6.49 15.78
C TYR A 45 -2.96 5.92 16.95
N SER A 46 -3.59 4.97 17.64
CA SER A 46 -2.96 4.06 18.58
C SER A 46 -2.90 2.70 17.92
N PHE A 47 -1.74 2.04 18.00
CA PHE A 47 -1.60 0.66 17.54
C PHE A 47 -1.01 -0.21 18.65
N GLU A 48 -1.43 -1.47 18.69
CA GLU A 48 -0.97 -2.46 19.66
C GLU A 48 -0.59 -3.74 18.92
N ILE A 49 0.53 -4.35 19.34
CA ILE A 49 1.00 -5.62 18.82
C ILE A 49 1.17 -6.55 20.01
N ILE A 50 0.38 -7.62 20.03
CA ILE A 50 0.45 -8.65 21.07
C ILE A 50 0.91 -9.93 20.39
N GLY A 51 1.97 -10.54 20.91
CA GLY A 51 2.52 -11.75 20.32
C GLY A 51 3.33 -12.58 21.30
N SER A 52 3.60 -13.81 20.88
CA SER A 52 4.45 -14.78 21.57
C SER A 52 5.56 -15.22 20.63
N ILE A 53 6.76 -15.40 21.18
CA ILE A 53 7.92 -15.97 20.49
C ILE A 53 8.19 -17.32 21.11
N ASP A 54 8.00 -18.39 20.34
CA ASP A 54 8.49 -19.71 20.69
C ASP A 54 9.93 -19.86 20.18
N ALA A 55 10.88 -19.89 21.12
CA ALA A 55 12.31 -20.08 20.84
C ALA A 55 12.82 -21.46 21.33
N THR A 56 11.93 -22.42 21.57
CA THR A 56 12.31 -23.75 22.09
C THR A 56 12.87 -24.69 21.02
N GLY A 57 12.58 -24.41 19.74
CA GLY A 57 13.07 -25.16 18.58
C GLY A 57 14.32 -24.57 17.93
N SER A 58 14.77 -25.19 16.84
CA SER A 58 15.91 -24.73 16.02
C SER A 58 15.60 -23.49 15.16
N ALA A 59 14.32 -23.14 15.02
CA ALA A 59 13.86 -21.93 14.35
C ALA A 59 12.82 -21.23 15.23
N PRO A 60 13.04 -19.95 15.63
CA PRO A 60 12.05 -19.20 16.40
C PRO A 60 10.76 -18.99 15.60
N ALA A 61 9.61 -19.20 16.24
CA ALA A 61 8.29 -18.94 15.66
C ALA A 61 7.62 -17.75 16.34
N LEU A 62 7.22 -16.75 15.55
CA LEU A 62 6.44 -15.60 16.01
C LEU A 62 4.96 -15.82 15.68
N SER A 63 4.08 -15.69 16.67
CA SER A 63 2.63 -15.67 16.51
C SER A 63 2.03 -14.48 17.26
N GLY A 64 1.00 -13.85 16.71
CA GLY A 64 0.36 -12.72 17.38
C GLY A 64 -0.67 -12.01 16.52
N GLU A 65 -1.19 -10.93 17.08
CA GLU A 65 -2.23 -10.08 16.51
C GLU A 65 -1.80 -8.62 16.61
N MET A 66 -2.28 -7.82 15.66
CA MET A 66 -2.06 -6.38 15.63
C MET A 66 -3.40 -5.67 15.51
N SER A 67 -3.59 -4.64 16.32
CA SER A 67 -4.78 -3.79 16.31
C SER A 67 -4.37 -2.33 16.08
N VAL A 68 -5.22 -1.59 15.36
CA VAL A 68 -5.05 -0.17 15.09
C VAL A 68 -6.38 0.53 15.35
N SER A 69 -6.36 1.61 16.13
CA SER A 69 -7.53 2.39 16.50
C SER A 69 -7.25 3.88 16.29
N ASP A 70 -8.24 4.61 15.79
CA ASP A 70 -8.24 6.08 15.75
C ASP A 70 -8.98 6.70 16.95
N GLY A 71 -9.26 5.89 17.98
CA GLY A 71 -10.02 6.29 19.17
C GLY A 71 -11.54 6.30 18.97
N THR A 72 -12.04 5.91 17.79
CA THR A 72 -13.47 5.74 17.54
C THR A 72 -13.88 4.26 17.61
N GLU A 73 -15.18 3.99 17.80
CA GLU A 73 -15.75 2.63 17.74
C GLU A 73 -15.99 2.15 16.30
N VAL A 74 -15.56 2.92 15.29
CA VAL A 74 -15.76 2.58 13.89
C VAL A 74 -14.67 1.60 13.45
N ASP A 75 -15.08 0.48 12.87
CA ASP A 75 -14.14 -0.44 12.25
C ASP A 75 -13.49 0.21 11.02
N ARG A 76 -12.16 0.34 11.08
CA ARG A 76 -11.30 0.92 10.06
C ARG A 76 -10.22 -0.05 9.60
N SER A 77 -10.43 -1.35 9.84
CA SER A 77 -9.42 -2.39 9.56
C SER A 77 -8.92 -2.35 8.13
N GLU A 78 -9.80 -2.10 7.14
CA GLU A 78 -9.42 -1.96 5.73
C GLU A 78 -8.54 -0.74 5.46
N GLU A 79 -8.85 0.40 6.10
CA GLU A 79 -8.11 1.66 5.98
C GLU A 79 -6.71 1.56 6.60
N THR A 80 -6.55 0.72 7.63
CA THR A 80 -5.29 0.51 8.35
C THR A 80 -4.51 -0.74 7.89
N ALA A 81 -5.06 -1.53 6.97
CA ALA A 81 -4.46 -2.80 6.55
C ALA A 81 -3.06 -2.62 5.95
N ALA A 82 -2.84 -1.58 5.16
CA ALA A 82 -1.54 -1.28 4.57
C ALA A 82 -0.47 -0.96 5.63
N PHE A 83 -0.85 -0.24 6.69
CA PHE A 83 0.02 0.00 7.84
C PHE A 83 0.35 -1.31 8.57
N GLY A 84 -0.62 -2.18 8.80
CA GLY A 84 -0.39 -3.48 9.44
C GLY A 84 0.58 -4.37 8.65
N GLN A 85 0.39 -4.47 7.33
CA GLN A 85 1.30 -5.23 6.46
C GLN A 85 2.72 -4.65 6.46
N CYS A 86 2.84 -3.33 6.49
CA CYS A 86 4.12 -2.64 6.61
C CYS A 86 4.86 -3.01 7.90
N VAL A 87 4.17 -2.94 9.05
CA VAL A 87 4.75 -3.27 10.35
C VAL A 87 5.16 -4.75 10.45
N VAL A 88 4.38 -5.66 9.86
CA VAL A 88 4.76 -7.08 9.77
C VAL A 88 6.08 -7.28 9.01
N GLY A 89 6.36 -6.46 8.01
CA GLY A 89 7.64 -6.46 7.29
C GLY A 89 8.84 -6.01 8.12
N ILE A 90 8.62 -5.27 9.21
CA ILE A 90 9.67 -4.85 10.16
C ILE A 90 9.94 -5.95 11.19
N LEU A 91 8.91 -6.68 11.62
CA LEU A 91 8.99 -7.71 12.65
C LEU A 91 9.54 -9.07 12.15
N ARG A 92 9.70 -9.23 10.84
CA ARG A 92 10.14 -10.49 10.19
C ARG A 92 11.51 -10.38 9.55
#